data_AF-A0A6N8XFV8-F1
#
_entry.id   AF-A0A6N8XFV8-F1
#
_cell.length_a   1.000
_cell.length_b   1.000
_cell.length_c   1.000
_cell.angle_alpha   90.00
_cell.angle_beta   90.00
_cell.angle_gamma   90.00
#
_symmetry.space_group_name_H-M   'P 1'
#
loop_
_entity.id
_entity.type
_entity.pdbx_description
1 polymer ?
#
loop_
_entity_poly.entity_id
_entity_poly.type
_entity_poly.pdbx_seq_one_letter_code
_entity_poly.pdbx_strand_id
1 'polypeptide(L)'
;MPRVIGFSVTMLLLGGLAAYVFLYLPQRLEAPTPPTRNDVEAHAPKPGATGDVIAPFEAADSAHARKDAQAKLAQFFELKTQLEEQLNVSAWGAEDLERITARAMAADQMFVEERYQESLDEYAAAVADLANLVGKGEALYDAAIEDGESALAKLDHAAAVGAFGRGLTVRPNAPTAARRRERAAIVPEIVELLRQSDRAVLRGEFVAADDYLAQV
;
A
#
# COMPACT_ATOMS: atom_id res chain seq x y z
N MET A 1 -29.56 -35.86 20.29
CA MET A 1 -28.29 -36.00 19.54
C MET A 1 -27.35 -34.90 20.00
N PRO A 2 -26.16 -35.23 20.53
CA PRO A 2 -25.12 -34.27 20.92
C PRO A 2 -24.07 -34.10 19.80
N ARG A 3 -23.24 -33.04 19.92
CA ARG A 3 -21.79 -32.89 19.57
C ARG A 3 -21.48 -31.56 18.84
N VAL A 4 -20.42 -30.78 19.09
CA VAL A 4 -19.25 -30.71 20.03
C VAL A 4 -18.76 -29.24 19.89
N ILE A 5 -18.70 -28.40 20.93
CA ILE A 5 -17.52 -28.10 21.78
C ILE A 5 -16.19 -27.99 20.99
N GLY A 6 -16.13 -27.11 19.99
CA GLY A 6 -14.91 -26.91 19.17
C GLY A 6 -13.93 -25.84 19.67
N PHE A 7 -14.34 -24.95 20.57
CA PHE A 7 -13.56 -23.73 20.86
C PHE A 7 -12.81 -23.71 22.21
N SER A 8 -13.00 -24.70 23.08
CA SER A 8 -12.37 -24.70 24.42
C SER A 8 -11.17 -25.64 24.60
N VAL A 9 -10.84 -26.47 23.61
CA VAL A 9 -9.74 -27.45 23.73
C VAL A 9 -8.38 -26.86 23.30
N THR A 10 -8.37 -25.92 22.35
CA THR A 10 -7.12 -25.37 21.81
C THR A 10 -6.41 -24.40 22.78
N MET A 11 -7.18 -23.68 23.61
CA MET A 11 -6.61 -22.74 24.59
C MET A 11 -6.06 -23.45 25.84
N LEU A 12 -6.52 -24.68 26.13
CA LEU A 12 -6.03 -25.50 27.25
C LEU A 12 -4.74 -26.25 26.89
N LEU A 13 -4.51 -26.51 25.59
CA LEU A 13 -3.28 -27.14 25.09
C LEU A 13 -2.04 -26.22 25.12
N LEU A 14 -2.21 -24.91 24.88
CA LEU A 14 -1.07 -23.96 24.96
C LEU A 14 -0.66 -23.64 26.41
N GLY A 15 -1.61 -23.58 27.34
CA GLY A 15 -1.31 -23.33 28.76
C GLY A 15 -0.62 -24.52 29.44
N GLY A 16 -0.96 -25.75 29.05
CA GLY A 16 -0.36 -26.97 29.61
C GLY A 16 1.12 -27.15 29.23
N LEU A 17 1.52 -26.74 28.03
CA LEU A 17 2.89 -26.87 27.54
C LEU A 17 3.85 -25.91 28.26
N ALA A 18 3.42 -24.68 28.55
CA ALA A 18 4.21 -23.69 29.29
C ALA A 18 4.44 -24.09 30.77
N ALA A 19 3.43 -24.69 31.42
CA ALA A 19 3.56 -25.18 32.80
C ALA A 19 4.48 -26.42 32.91
N TYR A 20 4.49 -27.30 31.90
CA TYR A 20 5.35 -28.48 31.88
C TYR A 20 6.84 -28.10 31.77
N VAL A 21 7.20 -27.16 30.90
CA VAL A 21 8.59 -26.71 30.73
C VAL A 21 9.15 -26.10 32.01
N PHE A 22 8.36 -25.33 32.75
CA PHE A 22 8.83 -24.66 33.97
C PHE A 22 8.96 -25.60 35.19
N LEU A 23 8.09 -26.62 35.30
CA LEU A 23 8.11 -27.57 36.42
C LEU A 23 9.08 -28.75 36.22
N TYR A 24 9.40 -29.14 34.98
CA TYR A 24 10.19 -30.35 34.70
C TYR A 24 11.67 -30.11 34.39
N LEU A 25 12.10 -28.87 34.14
CA LEU A 25 13.52 -28.55 33.89
C LEU A 25 14.44 -28.47 35.14
N PRO A 26 14.00 -28.24 36.40
CA PRO A 26 14.94 -28.03 37.49
C PRO A 26 15.58 -29.32 38.06
N GLN A 27 15.32 -30.51 37.49
CA GLN A 27 15.81 -31.79 38.03
C GLN A 27 16.97 -32.45 37.25
N ARG A 28 17.65 -31.74 36.35
CA ARG A 28 18.80 -32.29 35.59
C ARG A 28 20.06 -31.41 35.68
N LEU A 29 20.33 -30.90 36.88
CA LEU A 29 21.64 -30.31 37.21
C LEU A 29 22.33 -31.24 38.21
N GLU A 30 22.92 -32.32 37.70
CA GLU A 30 23.94 -33.07 38.43
C GLU A 30 25.17 -32.18 38.56
N ALA A 31 25.52 -31.82 39.79
CA ALA A 31 26.76 -31.09 40.09
C ALA A 31 27.96 -32.03 39.88
N PRO A 32 28.93 -31.70 39.00
CA PRO A 32 30.16 -32.48 38.92
C PRO A 32 31.06 -32.18 40.12
N THR A 33 31.33 -33.19 40.95
CA THR A 33 32.41 -33.17 41.94
C THR A 33 33.77 -33.15 41.24
N PRO A 34 34.81 -32.53 41.85
CA PRO A 34 36.04 -32.18 41.15
C PRO A 34 37.05 -33.33 41.13
N PRO A 35 37.87 -33.46 40.08
CA PRO A 35 39.16 -34.12 40.18
C PRO A 35 40.29 -33.08 40.26
N THR A 36 41.08 -33.15 41.33
CA THR A 36 42.39 -32.51 41.42
C THR A 36 43.39 -33.32 40.57
N ARG A 37 43.93 -32.74 39.50
CA ARG A 37 45.33 -32.98 39.11
C ARG A 37 45.84 -31.86 38.20
N ASN A 38 46.98 -31.29 38.58
CA ASN A 38 47.70 -30.27 37.85
C ASN A 38 48.07 -30.74 36.45
N ASP A 39 47.67 -29.97 35.44
CA ASP A 39 48.40 -29.84 34.18
C ASP A 39 48.43 -28.34 33.84
N VAL A 40 49.64 -27.78 33.88
CA VAL A 40 49.94 -26.43 33.42
C VAL A 40 49.97 -26.50 31.90
N GLU A 41 48.95 -25.98 31.23
CA GLU A 41 49.04 -25.65 29.81
C GLU A 41 48.49 -24.25 29.57
N ALA A 42 49.41 -23.39 29.12
CA ALA A 42 49.24 -21.97 28.97
C ALA A 42 48.12 -21.66 27.97
N HIS A 43 46.98 -21.18 28.46
CA HIS A 43 46.10 -20.37 27.63
C HIS A 43 46.74 -18.98 27.50
N ALA A 44 47.39 -18.76 26.36
CA ALA A 44 47.70 -17.42 25.89
C ALA A 44 46.45 -16.54 26.02
N PRO A 45 46.56 -15.30 26.54
CA PRO A 45 45.42 -14.40 26.53
C PRO A 45 45.06 -14.14 25.06
N LYS A 46 43.85 -14.56 24.65
CA LYS A 46 43.25 -14.06 23.41
C LYS A 46 43.27 -12.53 23.48
N PRO A 47 43.93 -11.83 22.55
CA PRO A 47 43.88 -10.39 22.51
C PRO A 47 42.44 -9.93 22.24
N GLY A 48 41.91 -9.12 23.15
CA GLY A 48 40.87 -8.13 22.89
C GLY A 48 39.56 -8.61 22.27
N ALA A 49 38.68 -9.19 23.08
CA ALA A 49 37.29 -8.75 22.97
C ALA A 49 37.22 -7.37 23.64
N THR A 50 37.57 -6.32 22.89
CA THR A 50 37.09 -4.98 23.21
C THR A 50 35.57 -5.06 23.07
N GLY A 51 34.87 -5.24 24.19
CA GLY A 51 33.46 -4.89 24.25
C GLY A 51 33.40 -3.42 23.87
N ASP A 52 32.88 -3.15 22.68
CA ASP A 52 32.87 -1.80 22.12
C ASP A 52 31.92 -0.96 22.98
N VAL A 53 32.50 -0.14 23.85
CA VAL A 53 31.74 0.79 24.67
C VAL A 53 31.36 1.93 23.76
N ILE A 54 30.18 1.83 23.14
CA ILE A 54 29.63 2.87 22.27
C ILE A 54 29.55 4.18 23.07
N ALA A 55 30.06 5.26 22.48
CA ALA A 55 30.05 6.56 23.13
C ALA A 55 28.60 7.03 23.36
N PRO A 56 28.26 7.67 24.49
CA PRO A 56 26.89 8.10 24.78
C PRO A 56 26.24 8.99 23.70
N PHE A 57 27.05 9.78 22.98
CA PHE A 57 26.58 10.60 21.86
C PHE A 57 26.17 9.75 20.65
N GLU A 58 27.02 8.80 20.24
CA GLU A 58 26.76 7.87 19.14
C GLU A 58 25.55 6.95 19.43
N ALA A 59 25.39 6.54 20.69
CA ALA A 59 24.21 5.80 21.13
C ALA A 59 22.92 6.63 21.02
N ALA A 60 22.98 7.93 21.32
CA ALA A 60 21.84 8.84 21.16
C ALA A 60 21.49 9.05 19.68
N ASP A 61 22.50 9.27 18.83
CA ASP A 61 22.31 9.41 17.38
C ASP A 61 21.68 8.15 16.77
N SER A 62 22.17 6.97 17.15
CA SER A 62 21.61 5.69 16.72
C SER A 62 20.15 5.50 17.15
N ALA A 63 19.82 5.90 18.39
CA ALA A 63 18.45 5.85 18.89
C ALA A 63 17.51 6.81 18.14
N HIS A 64 18.01 8.00 17.76
CA HIS A 64 17.29 8.95 16.91
C HIS A 64 17.05 8.38 15.51
N ALA A 65 18.10 7.88 14.84
CA ALA A 65 18.00 7.28 13.52
C ALA A 65 17.00 6.12 13.50
N ARG A 66 17.03 5.26 14.52
CA ARG A 66 16.06 4.16 14.68
C ARG A 66 14.62 4.66 14.75
N LYS A 67 14.36 5.67 15.58
CA LYS A 67 13.03 6.26 15.75
C LYS A 67 12.54 6.89 14.43
N ASP A 68 13.42 7.60 13.73
CA ASP A 68 13.08 8.27 12.49
C ASP A 68 12.84 7.25 11.36
N ALA A 69 13.61 6.16 11.31
CA ALA A 69 13.38 5.06 10.37
C ALA A 69 12.01 4.42 10.58
N GLN A 70 11.61 4.19 11.85
CA GLN A 70 10.26 3.69 12.17
C GLN A 70 9.16 4.67 11.74
N ALA A 71 9.38 5.97 11.90
CA ALA A 71 8.45 7.00 11.43
C ALA A 71 8.34 7.00 9.89
N LYS A 72 9.45 6.78 9.17
CA LYS A 72 9.44 6.64 7.70
C LYS A 72 8.74 5.36 7.25
N LEU A 73 8.92 4.24 7.93
CA LEU A 73 8.18 3.02 7.66
C LEU A 73 6.66 3.21 7.83
N ALA A 74 6.23 3.93 8.86
CA ALA A 74 4.81 4.26 9.02
C ALA A 74 4.28 5.13 7.86
N GLN A 75 5.04 6.13 7.42
CA GLN A 75 4.70 6.96 6.24
C GLN A 75 4.63 6.12 4.96
N PHE A 76 5.53 5.14 4.80
CA PHE A 76 5.54 4.24 3.66
C PHE A 76 4.21 3.46 3.55
N PHE A 77 3.74 2.87 4.66
CA PHE A 77 2.47 2.12 4.65
C PHE A 77 1.24 2.99 4.41
N GLU A 78 1.23 4.22 4.90
CA GLU A 78 0.15 5.17 4.63
C GLU A 78 0.05 5.46 3.12
N LEU A 79 1.17 5.83 2.48
CA LEU A 79 1.21 6.12 1.05
C LEU A 79 0.90 4.87 0.20
N LYS A 80 1.39 3.70 0.62
CA LYS A 80 1.08 2.43 -0.05
C LYS A 80 -0.42 2.13 0.01
N THR A 81 -1.04 2.28 1.20
CA THR A 81 -2.49 2.11 1.38
C THR A 81 -3.26 3.08 0.48
N GLN A 82 -2.85 4.35 0.43
CA GLN A 82 -3.45 5.33 -0.48
C GLN A 82 -3.39 4.88 -1.95
N LEU A 83 -2.22 4.42 -2.41
CA LEU A 83 -2.04 3.92 -3.77
C LEU A 83 -2.91 2.71 -4.09
N GLU A 84 -3.04 1.78 -3.15
CA GLU A 84 -3.80 0.54 -3.32
C GLU A 84 -5.32 0.79 -3.25
N GLU A 85 -5.78 1.52 -2.24
CA GLU A 85 -7.21 1.67 -1.96
C GLU A 85 -7.86 2.82 -2.74
N GLN A 86 -7.14 3.91 -2.97
CA GLN A 86 -7.72 5.12 -3.59
C GLN A 86 -7.34 5.26 -5.05
N LEU A 87 -6.13 4.83 -5.41
CA LEU A 87 -5.56 4.99 -6.74
C LEU A 87 -5.41 3.69 -7.50
N ASN A 88 -5.82 2.52 -6.97
CA ASN A 88 -5.79 1.24 -7.69
C ASN A 88 -4.47 1.00 -8.47
N VAL A 89 -3.34 1.25 -7.81
CA VAL A 89 -1.99 1.22 -8.41
C VAL A 89 -1.66 -0.09 -9.11
N SER A 90 -2.29 -1.20 -8.73
CA SER A 90 -2.15 -2.50 -9.40
C SER A 90 -2.50 -2.46 -10.89
N ALA A 91 -3.38 -1.55 -11.31
CA ALA A 91 -3.83 -1.45 -12.69
C ALA A 91 -2.93 -0.58 -13.61
N TRP A 92 -2.05 0.25 -13.05
CA TRP A 92 -1.28 1.23 -13.85
C TRP A 92 0.16 1.49 -13.37
N GLY A 93 0.52 1.07 -12.16
CA GLY A 93 1.81 1.36 -11.52
C GLY A 93 2.39 0.21 -10.73
N ALA A 94 2.00 -1.04 -11.01
CA ALA A 94 2.40 -2.22 -10.25
C ALA A 94 3.93 -2.41 -10.19
N GLU A 95 4.62 -2.29 -11.33
CA GLU A 95 6.09 -2.43 -11.40
C GLU A 95 6.83 -1.34 -10.61
N ASP A 96 6.30 -0.11 -10.60
CA ASP A 96 6.85 0.98 -9.80
C ASP A 96 6.69 0.69 -8.31
N LEU A 97 5.50 0.27 -7.87
CA LEU A 97 5.24 -0.09 -6.49
C LEU A 97 6.11 -1.28 -6.03
N GLU A 98 6.27 -2.30 -6.87
CA GLU A 98 7.11 -3.47 -6.57
C GLU A 98 8.57 -3.06 -6.33
N ARG A 99 9.14 -2.25 -7.24
CA ARG A 99 10.51 -1.74 -7.11
C ARG A 99 10.70 -0.91 -5.84
N ILE A 100 9.74 -0.04 -5.52
CA ILE A 100 9.79 0.81 -4.33
C ILE A 100 9.67 -0.05 -3.05
N THR A 101 8.81 -1.08 -3.08
CA THR A 101 8.68 -2.05 -1.97
C THR A 101 9.96 -2.85 -1.76
N ALA A 102 10.63 -3.28 -2.83
CA ALA A 102 11.91 -3.97 -2.73
C ALA A 102 13.00 -3.11 -2.07
N ARG A 103 13.02 -1.79 -2.31
CA ARG A 103 13.92 -0.87 -1.59
C ARG A 103 13.61 -0.82 -0.10
N ALA A 104 12.34 -0.71 0.30
CA ALA A 104 11.95 -0.72 1.71
C ALA A 104 12.35 -2.03 2.40
N MET A 105 12.23 -3.18 1.72
CA MET A 105 12.69 -4.47 2.24
C MET A 105 14.22 -4.55 2.40
N ALA A 106 14.99 -3.86 1.57
CA ALA A 106 16.44 -3.73 1.77
C ALA A 106 16.75 -2.86 3.01
N ALA A 107 15.96 -1.81 3.26
CA ALA A 107 16.07 -0.98 4.45
C ALA A 107 15.76 -1.76 5.75
N ASP A 108 14.81 -2.70 5.70
CA ASP A 108 14.53 -3.64 6.80
C ASP A 108 15.76 -4.45 7.20
N GLN A 109 16.51 -4.96 6.22
CA GLN A 109 17.73 -5.73 6.48
C GLN A 109 18.78 -4.88 7.22
N MET A 110 18.98 -3.63 6.78
CA MET A 110 19.87 -2.68 7.45
C MET A 110 19.40 -2.36 8.87
N PHE A 111 18.08 -2.26 9.08
CA PHE A 111 17.50 -2.01 10.40
C PHE A 111 17.79 -3.16 11.37
N VAL A 112 17.66 -4.41 10.91
CA VAL A 112 17.95 -5.61 11.71
C VAL A 112 19.45 -5.72 12.05
N GLU A 113 20.31 -5.26 11.14
CA GLU A 113 21.76 -5.17 11.34
C GLU A 113 22.20 -3.98 12.21
N GLU A 114 21.24 -3.24 12.80
CA GLU A 114 21.46 -2.03 13.62
C GLU A 114 22.13 -0.86 12.85
N ARG A 115 22.15 -0.94 11.52
CA ARG A 115 22.62 0.13 10.60
C ARG A 115 21.52 1.17 10.41
N TYR A 116 21.10 1.80 11.50
CA TYR A 116 19.90 2.62 11.54
C TYR A 116 19.94 3.85 10.65
N GLN A 117 21.11 4.49 10.49
CA GLN A 117 21.25 5.65 9.62
C GLN A 117 21.06 5.27 8.15
N GLU A 118 21.68 4.18 7.70
CA GLU A 118 21.52 3.68 6.32
C GLU A 118 20.08 3.22 6.06
N SER A 119 19.47 2.53 7.03
CA SER A 119 18.05 2.16 6.98
C SER A 119 17.13 3.38 6.87
N LEU A 120 17.38 4.43 7.66
CA LEU A 120 16.64 5.69 7.60
C LEU A 120 16.73 6.32 6.20
N ASP A 121 17.92 6.38 5.62
CA ASP A 121 18.13 6.98 4.30
C ASP A 121 17.37 6.20 3.21
N GLU A 122 17.42 4.87 3.23
CA GLU A 122 16.67 4.03 2.27
C GLU A 122 15.16 4.11 2.47
N TYR A 123 14.68 4.15 3.71
CA TYR A 123 13.26 4.37 3.99
C TYR A 123 12.78 5.75 3.52
N ALA A 124 13.57 6.79 3.76
CA ALA A 124 13.26 8.14 3.30
C ALA A 124 13.19 8.21 1.77
N ALA A 125 14.11 7.54 1.08
CA ALA A 125 14.11 7.44 -0.37
C ALA A 125 12.88 6.66 -0.89
N ALA A 126 12.52 5.53 -0.27
CA ALA A 126 11.33 4.77 -0.64
C ALA A 126 10.02 5.57 -0.42
N VAL A 127 9.93 6.34 0.67
CA VAL A 127 8.79 7.25 0.91
C VAL A 127 8.70 8.35 -0.16
N ALA A 128 9.84 8.93 -0.56
CA ALA A 128 9.86 9.94 -1.61
C ALA A 128 9.40 9.35 -2.96
N ASP A 129 9.84 8.13 -3.29
CA ASP A 129 9.43 7.44 -4.51
C ASP A 129 7.92 7.07 -4.48
N LEU A 130 7.37 6.65 -3.33
CA LEU A 130 5.93 6.44 -3.19
C LEU A 130 5.13 7.74 -3.37
N ALA A 131 5.59 8.85 -2.79
CA ALA A 131 4.93 10.14 -2.95
C ALA A 131 4.91 10.59 -4.42
N ASN A 132 6.01 10.36 -5.15
CA ASN A 132 6.07 10.60 -6.59
C ASN A 132 5.09 9.71 -7.34
N LEU A 133 4.96 8.43 -6.95
CA LEU A 133 4.00 7.51 -7.54
C LEU A 133 2.54 7.94 -7.28
N VAL A 134 2.22 8.42 -6.07
CA VAL A 134 0.91 9.04 -5.77
C VAL A 134 0.64 10.21 -6.71
N GLY A 135 1.62 11.12 -6.85
CA GLY A 135 1.51 12.27 -7.76
C GLY A 135 1.28 11.86 -9.22
N LYS A 136 1.98 10.81 -9.70
CA LYS A 136 1.76 10.23 -11.03
C LYS A 136 0.34 9.70 -11.19
N GLY A 137 -0.20 9.01 -10.18
CA GLY A 137 -1.58 8.50 -10.19
C GLY A 137 -2.61 9.63 -10.29
N GLU A 138 -2.50 10.65 -9.44
CA GLU A 138 -3.40 11.81 -9.50
C GLU A 138 -3.31 12.54 -10.84
N ALA A 139 -2.10 12.73 -11.38
CA ALA A 139 -1.91 13.33 -12.70
C ALA A 139 -2.56 12.52 -13.84
N LEU A 140 -2.46 11.18 -13.79
CA LEU A 140 -3.13 10.29 -14.76
C LEU A 140 -4.66 10.42 -14.67
N TYR A 141 -5.20 10.53 -13.46
CA TYR A 141 -6.63 10.73 -13.25
C TYR A 141 -7.08 12.10 -13.79
N ASP A 142 -6.38 13.18 -13.44
CA ASP A 142 -6.73 14.54 -13.86
C ASP A 142 -6.67 14.68 -15.39
N ALA A 143 -5.62 14.16 -16.03
CA ALA A 143 -5.50 14.14 -17.48
C ALA A 143 -6.67 13.38 -18.14
N ALA A 144 -7.09 12.24 -17.56
CA ALA A 144 -8.22 11.49 -18.06
C ALA A 144 -9.56 12.25 -17.93
N ILE A 145 -9.73 13.05 -16.87
CA ILE A 145 -10.90 13.93 -16.73
C ILE A 145 -10.86 15.04 -17.79
N GLU A 146 -9.72 15.72 -17.96
CA GLU A 146 -9.55 16.79 -18.93
C GLU A 146 -9.79 16.32 -20.37
N ASP A 147 -9.20 15.17 -20.74
CA ASP A 147 -9.40 14.53 -22.04
C ASP A 147 -10.89 14.23 -22.29
N GLY A 148 -11.60 13.73 -21.27
CA GLY A 148 -13.02 13.41 -21.36
C GLY A 148 -13.88 14.64 -21.57
N GLU A 149 -13.60 15.73 -20.86
CA GLU A 149 -14.30 17.01 -21.05
C GLU A 149 -14.01 17.62 -22.43
N SER A 150 -12.76 17.55 -22.89
CA SER A 150 -12.37 18.01 -24.23
C SER A 150 -13.09 17.24 -25.34
N ALA A 151 -13.24 15.92 -25.17
CA ALA A 151 -13.98 15.07 -26.10
C ALA A 151 -15.48 15.39 -26.09
N LEU A 152 -16.08 15.61 -24.91
CA LEU A 152 -17.49 16.05 -24.80
C LEU A 152 -17.73 17.40 -25.49
N ALA A 153 -16.82 18.36 -25.34
CA ALA A 153 -16.92 19.66 -26.03
C ALA A 153 -16.90 19.53 -27.56
N LYS A 154 -16.34 18.44 -28.09
CA LYS A 154 -16.29 18.11 -29.53
C LYS A 154 -17.43 17.18 -29.96
N LEU A 155 -18.34 16.82 -29.05
CA LEU A 155 -19.38 15.80 -29.24
C LEU A 155 -18.83 14.40 -29.59
N ASP A 156 -17.56 14.15 -29.28
CA ASP A 156 -16.92 12.83 -29.43
C ASP A 156 -17.18 11.98 -28.19
N HIS A 157 -18.39 11.43 -28.12
CA HIS A 157 -18.86 10.60 -27.01
C HIS A 157 -17.99 9.36 -26.78
N ALA A 158 -17.49 8.72 -27.85
CA ALA A 158 -16.69 7.51 -27.73
C ALA A 158 -15.34 7.81 -27.07
N ALA A 159 -14.67 8.89 -27.49
CA ALA A 159 -13.45 9.35 -26.86
C ALA A 159 -13.69 9.78 -25.40
N ALA A 160 -14.80 10.46 -25.13
CA ALA A 160 -15.17 10.88 -23.78
C ALA A 160 -15.39 9.70 -22.82
N VAL A 161 -16.18 8.70 -23.24
CA VAL A 161 -16.41 7.47 -22.47
C VAL A 161 -15.09 6.74 -22.19
N GLY A 162 -14.22 6.65 -23.20
CA GLY A 162 -12.90 6.05 -23.05
C GLY A 162 -12.01 6.79 -22.06
N ALA A 163 -11.98 8.12 -22.11
CA ALA A 163 -11.18 8.96 -21.22
C ALA A 163 -11.64 8.85 -19.77
N PHE A 164 -12.93 9.02 -19.48
CA PHE A 164 -13.46 8.81 -18.12
C PHE A 164 -13.27 7.37 -17.64
N GLY A 165 -13.30 6.40 -18.57
CA GLY A 165 -12.94 5.01 -18.30
C GLY A 165 -11.50 4.85 -17.78
N ARG A 166 -10.52 5.52 -18.40
CA ARG A 166 -9.14 5.55 -17.89
C ARG A 166 -9.05 6.17 -16.51
N GLY A 167 -9.79 7.25 -16.26
CA GLY A 167 -9.89 7.87 -14.94
C GLY A 167 -10.41 6.88 -13.90
N LEU A 168 -11.42 6.08 -14.23
CA LEU A 168 -11.94 5.03 -13.35
C LEU A 168 -10.99 3.83 -13.18
N THR A 169 -10.07 3.57 -14.12
CA THR A 169 -9.00 2.59 -13.90
C THR A 169 -8.06 3.03 -12.78
N VAL A 170 -7.76 4.33 -12.70
CA VAL A 170 -6.95 4.91 -11.62
C VAL A 170 -7.77 5.06 -10.34
N ARG A 171 -8.97 5.66 -10.39
CA ARG A 171 -9.83 5.87 -9.22
C ARG A 171 -11.18 5.18 -9.42
N PRO A 172 -11.30 3.87 -9.11
CA PRO A 172 -12.54 3.11 -9.35
C PRO A 172 -13.77 3.70 -8.66
N ASN A 173 -13.57 4.29 -7.48
CA ASN A 173 -14.64 4.85 -6.65
C ASN A 173 -14.79 6.37 -6.86
N ALA A 174 -14.36 6.93 -7.99
CA ALA A 174 -14.51 8.36 -8.28
C ALA A 174 -15.91 8.69 -8.84
N PRO A 175 -16.82 9.27 -8.04
CA PRO A 175 -18.20 9.50 -8.46
C PRO A 175 -18.29 10.52 -9.61
N THR A 176 -17.33 11.45 -9.68
CA THR A 176 -17.24 12.43 -10.76
C THR A 176 -16.97 11.76 -12.10
N ALA A 177 -15.95 10.90 -12.19
CA ALA A 177 -15.61 10.18 -13.42
C ALA A 177 -16.75 9.24 -13.85
N ALA A 178 -17.36 8.53 -12.90
CA ALA A 178 -18.49 7.64 -13.15
C ALA A 178 -19.69 8.38 -13.79
N ARG A 179 -20.15 9.47 -13.16
CA ARG A 179 -21.27 10.26 -13.69
C ARG A 179 -20.94 10.88 -15.05
N ARG A 180 -19.72 11.38 -15.24
CA ARG A 180 -19.30 11.97 -16.52
C ARG A 180 -19.27 10.93 -17.64
N ARG A 181 -18.81 9.71 -17.36
CA ARG A 181 -18.86 8.58 -18.29
C ARG A 181 -20.28 8.20 -18.68
N GLU A 182 -21.19 8.12 -17.70
CA GLU A 182 -22.60 7.83 -17.95
C GLU A 182 -23.24 8.91 -18.83
N ARG A 183 -23.01 10.19 -18.52
CA ARG A 183 -23.47 11.31 -19.35
C ARG A 183 -22.90 11.25 -20.76
N ALA A 184 -21.61 10.94 -20.90
CA ALA A 184 -20.98 10.80 -22.22
C ALA A 184 -21.62 9.67 -23.04
N ALA A 185 -22.05 8.58 -22.41
CA ALA A 185 -22.64 7.44 -23.10
C ALA A 185 -24.00 7.74 -23.73
N ILE A 186 -24.78 8.69 -23.18
CA ILE A 186 -26.12 9.06 -23.70
C ILE A 186 -26.09 10.21 -24.71
N VAL A 187 -24.94 10.86 -24.93
CA VAL A 187 -24.80 11.97 -25.89
C VAL A 187 -25.32 11.61 -27.29
N PRO A 188 -25.05 10.41 -27.86
CA PRO A 188 -25.57 10.04 -29.19
C PRO A 188 -27.09 10.07 -29.28
N GLU A 189 -27.77 9.60 -28.23
CA GLU A 189 -29.24 9.57 -28.15
C GLU A 189 -29.81 10.98 -28.08
N ILE A 190 -29.26 11.82 -27.20
CA ILE A 190 -29.65 13.24 -27.08
C ILE A 190 -29.47 13.96 -28.43
N VAL A 191 -28.33 13.77 -29.09
CA VAL A 191 -28.06 14.40 -30.39
C VAL A 191 -29.06 13.94 -31.45
N GLU A 192 -29.49 12.67 -31.43
CA GLU A 192 -30.50 12.18 -32.36
C GLU A 192 -31.91 12.73 -32.05
N LEU A 193 -32.31 12.82 -30.78
CA LEU A 193 -33.57 13.46 -30.38
C LEU A 193 -33.63 14.93 -30.83
N LEU A 194 -32.53 15.67 -30.66
CA LEU A 194 -32.43 17.05 -31.15
C LEU A 194 -32.58 17.12 -32.68
N ARG A 195 -31.93 16.22 -33.43
CA ARG A 195 -32.11 16.15 -34.88
C ARG A 195 -33.53 15.76 -35.29
N GLN A 196 -34.20 14.90 -34.53
CA GLN A 196 -35.60 14.53 -34.78
C GLN A 196 -36.53 15.71 -34.57
N SER A 197 -36.32 16.47 -33.48
CA SER A 197 -37.03 17.73 -33.22
C SER A 197 -36.84 18.74 -34.35
N ASP A 198 -35.59 19.00 -34.77
CA ASP A 198 -35.29 19.92 -35.88
C ASP A 198 -36.00 19.52 -37.18
N ARG A 199 -36.01 18.22 -37.50
CA ARG A 199 -36.71 17.70 -38.70
C ARG A 199 -38.23 17.87 -38.59
N ALA A 200 -38.83 17.70 -37.40
CA ALA A 200 -40.25 17.92 -37.17
C ALA A 200 -40.62 19.40 -37.31
N VAL A 201 -39.81 20.31 -36.77
CA VAL A 201 -39.95 21.77 -36.95
C VAL A 201 -39.95 22.14 -38.43
N LEU A 202 -39.01 21.60 -39.22
CA LEU A 202 -38.93 21.87 -40.66
C LEU A 202 -40.14 21.34 -41.45
N ARG A 203 -40.84 20.32 -40.93
CA ARG A 203 -42.08 19.78 -41.51
C ARG A 203 -43.36 20.46 -40.98
N GLY A 204 -43.25 21.38 -40.01
CA GLY A 204 -44.39 22.00 -39.34
C GLY A 204 -45.08 21.11 -38.29
N GLU A 205 -44.43 20.02 -37.87
CA GLU A 205 -44.94 19.04 -36.92
C GLU A 205 -44.59 19.44 -35.46
N PHE A 206 -45.11 20.56 -34.98
CA PHE A 206 -44.67 21.15 -33.70
C PHE A 206 -44.91 20.26 -32.47
N VAL A 207 -46.01 19.52 -32.42
CA VAL A 207 -46.29 18.59 -31.31
C VAL A 207 -45.22 17.49 -31.24
N ALA A 208 -44.84 16.92 -32.39
CA ALA A 208 -43.78 15.93 -32.44
C ALA A 208 -42.41 16.52 -32.07
N ALA A 209 -42.15 17.78 -32.46
CA ALA A 209 -40.92 18.48 -32.07
C ALA A 209 -40.79 18.63 -30.54
N ASP A 210 -41.89 19.00 -29.87
CA ASP A 210 -41.95 19.11 -28.40
C ASP A 210 -41.79 17.74 -27.73
N ASP A 211 -42.42 16.69 -28.27
CA ASP A 211 -42.30 15.32 -27.75
C ASP A 211 -40.85 14.81 -27.79
N TYR A 212 -40.07 15.15 -28.83
CA TYR A 212 -38.65 14.80 -28.90
C TYR A 212 -37.80 15.60 -27.91
N LEU A 213 -38.10 16.88 -27.67
CA LEU A 213 -37.38 17.70 -26.69
C LEU A 213 -37.64 17.28 -25.25
N ALA A 214 -38.84 16.77 -24.96
CA ALA A 214 -39.20 16.27 -23.63
C ALA A 214 -38.41 15.02 -23.20
N GLN A 215 -37.70 14.37 -24.13
CA GLN A 215 -36.89 13.16 -23.91
C GLN A 215 -35.39 13.44 -23.74
N VAL A 216 -34.95 14.70 -23.90
CA VAL A 216 -33.56 15.14 -23.69
C VAL A 216 -33.29 15.46 -22.23
#